data_AF-A0AAJ1LKR5-F1
#
_entry.id   AF-A0AAJ1LKR5-F1
#
_cell.length_a   1.000
_cell.length_b   1.000
_cell.length_c   1.000
_cell.angle_alpha   90.00
_cell.angle_beta   90.00
_cell.angle_gamma   90.00
#
_symmetry.space_group_name_H-M   'P 1'
#
loop_
_entity.id
_entity.type
_entity.pdbx_description
1 polymer ?
#
loop_
_entity_poly.entity_id
_entity_poly.type
_entity_poly.pdbx_seq_one_letter_code
_entity_poly.pdbx_strand_id
1 'polypeptide(L)'
;YEEIDENDVTNGVKVTGPKKITKMGMYRYCWPGCLTVMYDAEKIGKIQIADIKKNNDYAMWLKVIKKANCYHYDKVLAQYRKRSGSISNHGYLKLVKWHYKLFKEADNKNSIVSLFLTLQNLIYGCWKKVRYVKKVS
;
A
#
# COMPACT_ATOMS: atom_id res chain seq x y z
N TYR A 1 -0.37 -10.98 -5.88
CA TYR A 1 0.22 -12.02 -5.01
C TYR A 1 -0.88 -12.98 -4.58
N GLU A 2 -0.51 -14.16 -4.11
CA GLU A 2 -1.43 -15.12 -3.50
C GLU A 2 -1.16 -15.25 -2.01
N GLU A 3 -2.17 -15.66 -1.23
CA GLU A 3 -2.01 -15.84 0.21
C GLU A 3 -1.81 -17.32 0.55
N ILE A 4 -0.87 -17.58 1.45
CA ILE A 4 -0.57 -18.90 2.02
C ILE A 4 -0.74 -18.86 3.54
N ASP A 5 -1.00 -20.00 4.17
CA ASP A 5 -1.01 -20.17 5.62
C ASP A 5 0.40 -20.43 6.20
N GLU A 6 0.45 -20.74 7.50
CA GLU A 6 1.71 -21.01 8.21
C GLU A 6 2.40 -22.30 7.77
N ASN A 7 1.71 -23.19 7.05
CA ASN A 7 2.19 -24.48 6.56
C ASN A 7 2.45 -24.50 5.06
N ASP A 8 2.58 -23.32 4.44
CA ASP A 8 2.79 -23.15 2.99
C ASP A 8 1.64 -23.64 2.11
N VAL A 9 0.44 -23.80 2.69
CA VAL A 9 -0.78 -24.18 1.95
C VAL A 9 -1.44 -22.91 1.41
N THR A 10 -1.82 -22.93 0.13
CA THR A 10 -2.54 -21.82 -0.49
C THR A 10 -3.95 -21.68 0.06
N ASN A 11 -4.32 -20.46 0.45
CA ASN A 11 -5.65 -20.18 1.00
C ASN A 11 -6.71 -19.89 -0.09
N GLY A 12 -6.37 -20.11 -1.36
CA GLY A 12 -7.23 -19.79 -2.51
C GLY A 12 -7.53 -18.28 -2.62
N VAL A 13 -6.68 -17.39 -2.11
CA VAL A 13 -6.89 -15.93 -2.19
C VAL A 13 -5.84 -15.32 -3.11
N LYS A 14 -6.31 -14.64 -4.15
CA LYS A 14 -5.49 -13.82 -5.04
C LYS A 14 -5.79 -12.34 -4.84
N VAL A 15 -4.74 -11.56 -4.64
CA VAL A 15 -4.81 -10.10 -4.51
C VAL A 15 -4.15 -9.43 -5.72
N THR A 16 -4.91 -8.55 -6.36
CA THR A 16 -4.52 -7.77 -7.55
C THR A 16 -4.66 -6.27 -7.30
N GLY A 17 -4.55 -5.45 -8.36
CA GLY A 17 -4.64 -3.99 -8.28
C GLY A 17 -5.04 -3.34 -9.62
N PRO A 18 -5.19 -2.01 -9.64
CA PRO A 18 -5.52 -1.26 -10.85
C PRO A 18 -4.39 -1.33 -11.88
N LYS A 19 -4.73 -1.45 -13.17
CA LYS A 19 -3.76 -1.53 -14.29
C LYS A 19 -2.75 -0.36 -14.32
N LYS A 20 -3.21 0.84 -13.98
CA LYS A 20 -2.42 2.06 -13.91
C LYS A 20 -2.76 2.83 -12.64
N ILE A 21 -1.74 3.28 -11.94
CA ILE A 21 -1.85 4.11 -10.74
C ILE A 21 -1.26 5.46 -11.09
N THR A 22 -2.09 6.50 -10.98
CA THR A 22 -1.66 7.89 -11.11
C THR A 22 -1.26 8.46 -9.76
N LYS A 23 -0.70 9.66 -9.74
CA LYS A 23 -0.48 10.45 -8.51
C LYS A 23 -1.71 10.43 -7.61
N MET A 24 -2.87 10.84 -8.14
CA MET A 24 -4.14 10.82 -7.40
C MET A 24 -4.52 9.41 -6.93
N GLY A 25 -4.29 8.39 -7.75
CA GLY A 25 -4.52 6.98 -7.39
C GLY A 25 -3.69 6.53 -6.18
N MET A 26 -2.42 6.91 -6.12
CA MET A 26 -1.54 6.59 -5.00
C MET A 26 -1.92 7.30 -3.70
N TYR A 27 -2.40 8.55 -3.80
CA TYR A 27 -2.93 9.28 -2.63
C TYR A 27 -4.22 8.65 -2.10
N ARG A 28 -5.05 8.10 -2.99
CA ARG A 28 -6.28 7.38 -2.60
C ARG A 28 -5.97 6.09 -1.87
N TYR A 29 -4.95 5.33 -2.27
CA TYR A 29 -4.55 4.09 -1.60
C TYR A 29 -3.16 3.64 -2.03
N CYS A 30 -2.43 2.94 -1.17
CA CYS A 30 -1.16 2.31 -1.51
C CYS A 30 -1.41 1.04 -2.35
N TRP A 31 -1.65 1.24 -3.65
CA TRP A 31 -1.99 0.17 -4.58
C TRP A 31 -0.88 -0.85 -4.86
N PRO A 32 0.41 -0.47 -5.01
CA PRO A 32 1.45 -1.46 -5.30
C PRO A 32 1.63 -2.50 -4.20
N GLY A 33 1.28 -2.16 -2.96
CA GLY A 33 1.72 -2.91 -1.78
C GLY A 33 3.24 -2.86 -1.65
N CYS A 34 3.80 -3.80 -0.88
CA CYS A 34 5.24 -3.83 -0.56
C CYS A 34 5.87 -5.21 -0.78
N LEU A 35 5.23 -6.06 -1.59
CA LEU A 35 5.73 -7.42 -1.86
C LEU A 35 6.65 -7.45 -3.09
N THR A 36 6.13 -7.03 -4.24
CA THR A 36 6.82 -7.15 -5.54
C THR A 36 6.69 -5.83 -6.29
N VAL A 37 7.47 -4.83 -5.87
CA VAL A 37 7.50 -3.51 -6.49
C VAL A 37 8.93 -3.21 -6.92
N MET A 38 9.06 -2.69 -8.14
CA MET A 38 10.35 -2.26 -8.70
C MET A 38 10.20 -0.85 -9.23
N TYR A 39 11.27 -0.06 -9.12
CA TYR A 39 11.38 1.23 -9.78
C TYR A 39 12.78 1.38 -10.38
N ASP A 40 12.87 2.16 -11.45
CA ASP A 40 14.11 2.48 -12.12
C ASP A 40 14.81 3.63 -11.37
N ALA A 41 15.95 3.34 -10.73
CA ALA A 41 16.69 4.31 -9.94
C ALA A 41 17.45 5.35 -10.77
N GLU A 42 17.79 5.06 -12.04
CA GLU A 42 18.41 6.03 -12.94
C GLU A 42 17.37 7.07 -13.37
N LYS A 43 16.16 6.61 -13.69
CA LYS A 43 15.05 7.48 -14.09
C LYS A 43 14.42 8.26 -12.93
N ILE A 44 14.20 7.59 -11.80
CA ILE A 44 13.49 8.16 -10.65
C ILE A 44 14.47 8.84 -9.68
N GLY A 45 15.73 8.42 -9.65
CA GLY A 45 16.69 8.82 -8.62
C GLY A 45 16.47 8.08 -7.30
N LYS A 46 17.47 8.19 -6.41
CA LYS A 46 17.40 7.63 -5.05
C LYS A 46 16.30 8.32 -4.24
N ILE A 47 15.49 7.53 -3.54
CA ILE A 47 14.38 8.01 -2.72
C ILE A 47 14.77 7.96 -1.24
N GLN A 48 14.82 9.12 -0.60
CA GLN A 48 14.95 9.23 0.85
C GLN A 48 13.61 9.64 1.45
N ILE A 49 13.18 9.02 2.55
CA ILE A 49 11.97 9.39 3.30
C ILE A 49 12.34 10.04 4.64
N ALA A 50 11.37 10.70 5.27
CA ALA A 50 11.51 11.16 6.65
C ALA A 50 11.60 9.96 7.59
N ASP A 51 12.27 10.13 8.73
CA ASP A 51 12.33 9.11 9.76
C ASP A 51 10.96 8.96 10.44
N ILE A 52 10.21 7.94 10.01
CA ILE A 52 8.87 7.62 10.52
C ILE A 52 8.82 6.17 10.99
N LYS A 53 8.08 5.92 12.08
CA LYS A 53 8.02 4.58 12.68
C LYS A 53 7.22 3.57 11.88
N LYS A 54 6.28 4.00 11.02
CA LYS A 54 5.39 3.14 10.23
C LYS A 54 5.09 3.77 8.88
N ASN A 55 4.63 2.95 7.93
CA ASN A 55 4.26 3.33 6.57
C ASN A 55 5.44 3.82 5.71
N ASN A 56 6.65 3.32 5.98
CA ASN A 56 7.88 3.68 5.26
C ASN A 56 7.75 3.49 3.76
N ASP A 57 7.34 2.30 3.33
CA ASP A 57 7.18 1.99 1.91
C ASP A 57 6.15 2.91 1.25
N TYR A 58 5.04 3.21 1.95
CA TYR A 58 4.03 4.11 1.41
C TYR A 58 4.60 5.55 1.27
N ALA A 59 5.39 6.02 2.23
CA ALA A 59 6.09 7.30 2.11
C ALA A 59 7.04 7.32 0.90
N MET A 60 7.73 6.20 0.63
CA MET A 60 8.56 6.07 -0.57
C MET A 60 7.71 6.19 -1.85
N TRP A 61 6.60 5.45 -1.93
CA TRP A 61 5.74 5.46 -3.12
C TRP A 61 5.06 6.81 -3.37
N LEU A 62 4.74 7.57 -2.31
CA LEU A 62 4.26 8.95 -2.44
C LEU A 62 5.31 9.88 -3.08
N LYS A 63 6.61 9.60 -2.93
CA LYS A 63 7.68 10.33 -3.63
C LYS A 63 7.86 9.84 -5.07
N VAL A 64 7.87 8.51 -5.29
CA VAL A 64 8.03 7.92 -6.63
C VAL A 64 6.92 8.36 -7.58
N ILE A 65 5.65 8.34 -7.11
CA ILE A 65 4.49 8.66 -7.96
C ILE A 65 4.46 10.12 -8.45
N LYS A 66 5.24 11.00 -7.82
CA LYS A 66 5.39 12.39 -8.28
C LYS A 66 6.26 12.49 -9.54
N LYS A 67 7.08 11.47 -9.83
CA LYS A 67 8.00 11.42 -10.97
C LYS A 67 7.50 10.53 -12.10
N ALA A 68 6.79 9.44 -11.80
CA ALA A 68 6.23 8.55 -12.80
C ALA A 68 4.96 7.85 -12.31
N ASN A 69 4.06 7.49 -13.23
CA ASN A 69 2.92 6.61 -12.92
C ASN A 69 3.40 5.18 -12.68
N CYS A 70 2.69 4.42 -11.85
CA CYS A 70 2.95 2.99 -11.66
C CYS A 70 2.02 2.14 -12.52
N TYR A 71 2.51 1.00 -12.98
CA TYR A 71 1.76 0.06 -13.81
C TYR A 71 1.74 -1.31 -13.14
N HIS A 72 0.57 -1.95 -13.13
CA HIS A 72 0.41 -3.26 -12.55
C HIS A 72 0.83 -4.34 -13.54
N TYR A 73 1.76 -5.17 -13.12
CA TYR A 73 2.14 -6.38 -13.85
C TYR A 73 1.28 -7.55 -13.36
N ASP A 74 0.32 -7.97 -14.18
CA ASP A 74 -0.74 -8.91 -13.79
C ASP A 74 -0.25 -10.38 -13.77
N LYS A 75 0.83 -10.63 -13.03
CA LYS A 75 1.36 -11.97 -12.74
C LYS A 75 1.56 -12.13 -11.24
N VAL A 76 1.35 -13.35 -10.76
CA VAL A 76 1.66 -13.70 -9.38
C VAL A 76 3.14 -14.01 -9.30
N LEU A 77 3.90 -13.14 -8.62
CA LEU A 77 5.36 -13.27 -8.44
C LEU A 77 5.77 -13.49 -6.98
N ALA A 78 4.80 -13.52 -6.07
CA ALA A 78 5.05 -13.71 -4.63
C ALA A 78 3.82 -14.32 -3.93
N GLN A 79 4.12 -15.01 -2.83
CA GLN A 79 3.15 -15.53 -1.87
C GLN A 79 3.27 -14.77 -0.55
N TYR A 80 2.14 -14.32 -0.01
CA TYR A 80 2.06 -13.62 1.27
C TYR A 80 1.59 -14.58 2.36
N ARG A 81 2.46 -14.86 3.33
CA ARG A 81 2.13 -15.71 4.47
C ARG A 81 1.24 -14.97 5.47
N LYS A 82 0.04 -15.50 5.70
CA LYS A 82 -0.83 -15.06 6.79
C LYS A 82 -0.66 -15.98 7.99
N ARG A 83 -0.27 -15.37 9.10
CA ARG A 83 -0.13 -16.04 10.39
C ARG A 83 -1.00 -15.42 11.46
N SER A 84 -1.41 -16.24 12.42
CA SER A 84 -2.01 -15.76 13.66
C SER A 84 -1.02 -14.89 14.45
N GLY A 85 -1.49 -13.86 15.16
CA GLY A 85 -0.62 -12.97 15.94
C GLY A 85 0.32 -12.04 15.12
N SER A 86 0.09 -11.86 13.82
CA SER A 86 0.90 -10.95 13.00
C SER A 86 0.81 -9.48 13.45
N ILE A 87 1.90 -8.73 13.24
CA ILE A 87 2.09 -7.33 13.66
C ILE A 87 0.98 -6.41 13.11
N SER A 88 0.34 -6.78 12.00
CA SER A 88 -0.72 -6.01 11.33
C SER A 88 -2.08 -6.02 12.04
N ASN A 89 -2.28 -6.81 13.10
CA ASN A 89 -3.53 -6.82 13.89
C ASN A 89 -3.59 -5.64 14.89
N HIS A 90 -3.47 -4.41 14.40
CA HIS A 90 -3.66 -3.22 15.21
C HIS A 90 -5.09 -2.69 15.08
N GLY A 91 -5.67 -2.23 16.19
CA GLY A 91 -7.00 -1.62 16.19
C GLY A 91 -7.09 -0.41 15.26
N TYR A 92 -8.31 -0.13 14.77
CA TYR A 92 -8.60 0.91 13.79
C TYR A 92 -8.06 2.31 14.18
N LEU A 93 -8.04 2.64 15.47
CA LEU A 93 -7.47 3.91 15.96
C LEU A 93 -5.97 4.07 15.63
N LYS A 94 -5.18 2.99 15.78
CA LYS A 94 -3.76 3.01 15.41
C LYS A 94 -3.62 3.16 13.90
N LEU A 95 -4.46 2.49 13.11
CA LEU A 95 -4.45 2.60 11.65
C LEU A 95 -4.66 4.05 11.20
N VAL A 96 -5.70 4.72 11.72
CA VAL A 96 -6.00 6.14 11.44
C VAL A 96 -4.82 7.03 11.84
N LYS A 97 -4.30 6.86 13.07
CA LYS A 97 -3.16 7.64 13.59
C LYS A 97 -1.95 7.58 12.67
N TRP A 98 -1.57 6.38 12.20
CA TRP A 98 -0.38 6.20 11.38
C TRP A 98 -0.57 6.68 9.94
N HIS A 99 -1.77 6.60 9.37
CA HIS A 99 -2.07 7.20 8.07
C HIS A 99 -2.09 8.72 8.13
N TYR A 100 -2.64 9.30 9.20
CA TYR A 100 -2.58 10.75 9.41
C TYR A 100 -1.14 11.25 9.52
N LYS A 101 -0.31 10.58 10.34
CA LYS A 101 1.13 10.89 10.45
C LYS A 101 1.87 10.74 9.13
N LEU A 102 1.56 9.73 8.31
CA LEU A 102 2.14 9.59 6.98
C LEU A 102 1.93 10.84 6.13
N PHE A 103 0.69 11.33 6.00
CA PHE A 103 0.42 12.50 5.17
C PHE A 103 0.91 13.80 5.81
N LYS A 104 0.81 13.94 7.14
CA LYS A 104 1.20 15.13 7.88
C LYS A 104 2.72 15.30 7.99
N GLU A 105 3.41 14.26 8.43
CA GLU A 105 4.83 14.27 8.79
C GLU A 105 5.71 13.82 7.62
N ALA A 106 5.36 12.73 6.93
CA ALA A 106 6.21 12.20 5.85
C ALA A 106 6.01 12.90 4.50
N ASP A 107 4.78 13.34 4.20
CA ASP A 107 4.44 14.05 2.96
C ASP A 107 4.14 15.55 3.14
N ASN A 108 4.39 16.07 4.35
CA ASN A 108 4.32 17.50 4.70
C ASN A 108 3.00 18.18 4.31
N LYS A 109 1.86 17.53 4.50
CA LYS A 109 0.54 18.12 4.24
C LYS A 109 0.04 18.92 5.44
N ASN A 110 -0.82 19.90 5.19
CA ASN A 110 -1.55 20.55 6.28
C ASN A 110 -2.53 19.58 6.95
N SER A 111 -3.04 19.94 8.12
CA SER A 111 -3.83 19.04 8.96
C SER A 111 -5.16 18.64 8.31
N ILE A 112 -5.84 19.58 7.63
CA ILE A 112 -7.13 19.34 6.95
C ILE A 112 -6.93 18.35 5.80
N VAL A 113 -5.92 18.60 4.96
CA VAL A 113 -5.59 17.72 3.83
C VAL A 113 -5.16 16.34 4.32
N SER A 114 -4.36 16.27 5.40
CA SER A 114 -3.92 14.99 5.97
C SER A 114 -5.09 14.15 6.49
N LEU A 115 -6.07 14.80 7.13
CA LEU A 115 -7.29 14.15 7.58
C LEU A 115 -8.12 13.64 6.40
N PHE A 116 -8.34 14.48 5.39
CA PHE A 116 -9.09 14.10 4.19
C PHE A 116 -8.44 12.91 3.46
N LEU A 117 -7.13 12.95 3.24
CA LEU A 117 -6.39 11.85 2.61
C LEU A 117 -6.43 10.57 3.43
N THR A 118 -6.40 10.69 4.76
CA THR A 118 -6.54 9.53 5.66
C THR A 118 -7.92 8.88 5.50
N LEU A 119 -9.00 9.67 5.52
CA LEU A 119 -10.36 9.16 5.32
C LEU A 119 -10.52 8.51 3.94
N GLN A 120 -10.00 9.17 2.91
CA GLN A 120 -9.99 8.63 1.55
C GLN A 120 -9.25 7.29 1.51
N ASN A 121 -8.08 7.19 2.14
CA ASN A 121 -7.31 5.96 2.20
C ASN A 121 -8.09 4.78 2.81
N LEU A 122 -8.80 5.02 3.91
CA LEU A 122 -9.62 4.00 4.57
C LEU A 122 -10.76 3.51 3.68
N ILE A 123 -11.45 4.44 3.01
CA ILE A 123 -12.54 4.12 2.07
C ILE A 123 -12.02 3.23 0.93
N TYR A 124 -10.91 3.63 0.30
CA TYR A 124 -10.34 2.84 -0.79
C TYR A 124 -9.72 1.52 -0.31
N GLY A 125 -9.27 1.44 0.95
CA GLY A 125 -8.85 0.18 1.58
C GLY A 125 -10.00 -0.81 1.71
N CYS A 126 -11.20 -0.34 2.08
CA CYS A 126 -12.41 -1.16 2.05
C CYS A 126 -12.79 -1.57 0.62
N TRP A 127 -12.78 -0.61 -0.32
CA TRP A 127 -13.05 -0.90 -1.73
C TRP A 127 -12.07 -1.92 -2.35
N LYS A 128 -10.80 -1.86 -1.96
CA LYS A 128 -9.76 -2.82 -2.38
C LYS A 128 -10.12 -4.24 -2.02
N LYS A 129 -10.66 -4.47 -0.81
CA LYS A 129 -11.10 -5.80 -0.36
C LYS A 129 -12.26 -6.32 -1.21
N VAL A 130 -13.17 -5.46 -1.66
CA VAL A 130 -14.32 -5.86 -2.47
C VAL A 130 -13.93 -6.15 -3.92
N ARG A 131 -13.07 -5.31 -4.52
CA ARG A 131 -12.81 -5.37 -5.97
C ARG A 131 -11.58 -6.18 -6.37
N TYR A 132 -10.55 -6.21 -5.53
CA TYR A 132 -9.22 -6.71 -5.91
C TYR A 132 -8.74 -7.89 -5.07
N VAL A 133 -9.52 -8.33 -4.09
CA VAL A 133 -9.27 -9.59 -3.38
C VAL A 133 -10.29 -10.60 -3.90
N LYS A 134 -9.82 -11.67 -4.54
CA LYS A 134 -10.67 -12.71 -5.14
C LYS A 134 -10.36 -14.05 -4.49
N LYS A 135 -11.40 -14.85 -4.26
CA LYS A 135 -11.23 -16.28 -4.03
C LYS A 135 -11.03 -16.96 -5.37
N VAL A 136 -9.93 -17.68 -5.50
CA VAL A 136 -9.63 -18.57 -6.62
C VAL A 136 -10.01 -19.96 -6.14
N SER A 137 -11.05 -20.53 -6.75
CA SER A 137 -11.49 -21.91 -6.53
C SER A 137 -10.52 -22.89 -7.15
#